data_AF-A0A3C1FQ62-F1
#
_entry.id   AF-A0A3C1FQ62-F1
#
_cell.length_a   1.000
_cell.length_b   1.000
_cell.length_c   1.000
_cell.angle_alpha   90.00
_cell.angle_beta   90.00
_cell.angle_gamma   90.00
#
_symmetry.space_group_name_H-M   'P 1'
#
loop_
_entity.id
_entity.type
_entity.pdbx_description
1 polymer ?
#
loop_
_entity_poly.entity_id
_entity_poly.type
_entity_poly.pdbx_seq_one_letter_code
_entity_poly.pdbx_strand_id
1 'polypeptide(L)'
;IGIGGWQVPREAVSEIRNRNTNILTIRDVEELGIDKTAEIALELAWKDADAVYLSFDIDCVDCGFVPGTGWPEPGGFLPREALSLVGKVAAEGICGLEVVEVSPPYDQSEITALFGTRVIVDVLGSLVAHGKLGAHKPMIDKPVSF
;
A
#
# COMPACT_ATOMS: atom_id res chain seq x y z
N ILE A 1 2.54 6.15 0.18
CA ILE A 1 2.20 6.55 1.57
C ILE A 1 3.21 5.83 2.46
N GLY A 2 3.73 6.46 3.51
CA GLY A 2 4.63 5.82 4.48
C GLY A 2 6.13 5.95 4.19
N ILE A 3 6.54 6.86 3.30
CA ILE A 3 7.97 7.10 3.05
C ILE A 3 8.61 7.69 4.31
N GLY A 4 9.63 7.03 4.89
CA GLY A 4 10.36 7.53 6.06
C GLY A 4 11.50 8.50 5.71
N GLY A 5 12.06 8.41 4.51
CA GLY A 5 12.88 9.46 3.88
C GLY A 5 14.36 9.47 4.23
N TRP A 6 14.83 8.71 5.24
CA TRP A 6 16.26 8.73 5.63
C TRP A 6 17.15 7.86 4.72
N GLN A 7 16.60 6.80 4.13
CA GLN A 7 17.31 5.92 3.18
C GLN A 7 17.04 6.25 1.70
N VAL A 8 16.09 7.15 1.43
CA VAL A 8 15.66 7.44 0.06
C VAL A 8 16.78 8.17 -0.71
N PRO A 9 17.23 7.66 -1.87
CA PRO A 9 18.24 8.32 -2.69
C PRO A 9 17.82 9.73 -3.11
N ARG A 10 18.78 10.67 -3.15
CA ARG A 10 18.51 12.07 -3.51
C ARG A 10 17.97 12.20 -4.93
N GLU A 11 18.44 11.35 -5.82
CA GLU A 11 18.00 11.23 -7.20
C GLU A 11 16.52 10.84 -7.27
N ALA A 12 16.09 9.89 -6.45
CA ALA A 12 14.68 9.49 -6.36
C ALA A 12 13.81 10.64 -5.85
N VAL A 13 14.26 11.37 -4.81
CA VAL A 13 13.54 12.57 -4.33
C VAL A 13 13.42 13.64 -5.42
N SER A 14 14.48 13.85 -6.20
CA SER A 14 14.45 14.79 -7.33
C SER A 14 13.43 14.38 -8.38
N GLU A 15 13.40 13.10 -8.74
CA GLU A 15 12.49 12.58 -9.75
C GLU A 15 11.02 12.64 -9.31
N ILE A 16 10.75 12.33 -8.04
CA ILE A 16 9.42 12.45 -7.45
C ILE A 16 8.91 13.90 -7.56
N ARG A 17 9.76 14.88 -7.24
CA ARG A 17 9.42 16.30 -7.37
C ARG A 17 9.16 16.69 -8.82
N ASN A 18 10.00 16.24 -9.75
CA ASN A 18 9.82 16.51 -11.18
C ASN A 18 8.49 15.96 -11.73
N ARG A 19 8.07 14.79 -11.24
CA ARG A 19 6.81 14.15 -11.62
C ARG A 19 5.57 14.72 -10.93
N ASN A 20 5.74 15.62 -9.97
CA ASN A 20 4.68 16.10 -9.08
C ASN A 20 3.91 14.94 -8.42
N THR A 21 4.61 13.88 -8.03
CA THR A 21 3.99 12.74 -7.34
C THR A 21 3.62 13.15 -5.91
N ASN A 22 2.37 12.86 -5.53
CA ASN A 22 1.90 13.10 -4.17
C ASN A 22 2.54 12.10 -3.20
N ILE A 23 3.16 12.61 -2.13
CA ILE A 23 3.73 11.79 -1.05
C ILE A 23 3.06 12.17 0.26
N LEU A 24 2.65 11.14 1.01
CA LEU A 24 2.40 11.24 2.44
C LEU A 24 3.50 10.41 3.13
N THR A 25 4.41 11.08 3.82
CA THR A 25 5.51 10.48 4.57
C THR A 25 4.98 9.81 5.84
N ILE A 26 5.79 8.96 6.48
CA ILE A 26 5.36 8.36 7.75
C ILE A 26 5.07 9.43 8.81
N ARG A 27 5.83 10.53 8.82
CA ARG A 27 5.59 11.68 9.70
C ARG A 27 4.24 12.35 9.41
N ASP A 28 3.89 12.53 8.13
CA ASP A 28 2.57 13.07 7.77
C ASP A 28 1.46 12.14 8.28
N VAL A 29 1.66 10.82 8.19
CA VAL A 29 0.70 9.84 8.72
C VAL A 29 0.58 9.93 10.23
N GLU A 30 1.68 10.08 10.97
CA GLU A 30 1.68 10.26 12.43
C GLU A 30 0.92 11.53 12.84
N GLU A 31 1.11 12.63 12.11
CA GLU A 31 0.45 13.92 12.39
C GLU A 31 -1.04 13.92 12.00
N LEU A 32 -1.41 13.28 10.89
CA LEU A 32 -2.78 13.27 10.35
C LEU A 32 -3.65 12.14 10.91
N GLY A 33 -3.03 11.02 11.29
CA GLY A 33 -3.70 9.76 11.58
C GLY A 33 -4.15 9.00 10.32
N ILE A 34 -4.48 7.72 10.51
CA ILE A 34 -4.81 6.78 9.41
C ILE A 34 -6.06 7.18 8.63
N ASP A 35 -7.10 7.64 9.34
CA ASP A 35 -8.37 8.01 8.70
C ASP A 35 -8.19 9.16 7.71
N LYS A 36 -7.53 10.24 8.15
CA LYS A 36 -7.30 11.41 7.31
C LYS A 36 -6.30 11.12 6.18
N THR A 37 -5.29 10.30 6.46
CA THR A 37 -4.35 9.80 5.45
C THR A 37 -5.08 9.06 4.33
N ALA A 38 -5.98 8.13 4.69
CA ALA A 38 -6.74 7.36 3.73
C ALA A 38 -7.66 8.27 2.88
N GLU A 39 -8.35 9.21 3.52
CA GLU A 39 -9.21 10.18 2.83
C GLU A 39 -8.44 10.99 1.77
N ILE A 40 -7.31 11.59 2.16
CA ILE A 40 -6.48 12.39 1.25
C ILE A 40 -5.93 11.51 0.12
N ALA A 41 -5.41 10.32 0.45
CA ALA A 41 -4.83 9.43 -0.55
C ALA A 41 -5.88 8.97 -1.57
N LEU A 42 -7.10 8.66 -1.14
CA LEU A 42 -8.19 8.25 -2.02
C LEU A 42 -8.68 9.41 -2.88
N GLU A 43 -8.84 10.62 -2.33
CA GLU A 43 -9.20 11.80 -3.11
C GLU A 43 -8.20 12.04 -4.25
N LEU A 44 -6.89 11.94 -3.95
CA LEU A 44 -5.83 12.11 -4.93
C LEU A 44 -5.75 10.97 -5.93
N ALA A 45 -5.94 9.72 -5.50
CA ALA A 45 -5.83 8.54 -6.35
C ALA A 45 -6.99 8.44 -7.36
N TRP A 46 -8.20 8.85 -6.97
CA TRP A 46 -9.39 8.84 -7.83
C TRP A 46 -9.52 10.08 -8.70
N LYS A 47 -8.73 11.12 -8.43
CA LYS A 47 -8.73 12.32 -9.25
C LYS A 47 -8.30 12.00 -10.67
N ASP A 48 -9.24 12.14 -11.60
CA ASP A 48 -9.05 11.90 -13.04
C ASP A 48 -8.60 10.46 -13.37
N ALA A 49 -8.97 9.48 -12.52
CA ALA A 49 -8.65 8.07 -12.71
C ALA A 49 -9.91 7.21 -12.87
N ASP A 50 -9.91 6.32 -13.86
CA ASP A 50 -10.99 5.35 -14.05
C ASP A 50 -10.90 4.18 -13.04
N ALA A 51 -9.71 3.93 -12.49
CA ALA A 51 -9.45 2.84 -11.54
C ALA A 51 -8.22 3.11 -10.67
N VAL A 52 -8.22 2.55 -9.47
CA VAL A 52 -7.11 2.60 -8.52
C VAL A 52 -6.51 1.21 -8.33
N TYR A 53 -5.18 1.12 -8.42
CA TYR A 53 -4.40 -0.08 -8.16
C TYR A 53 -3.64 0.07 -6.84
N LEU A 54 -3.69 -0.93 -5.96
CA LEU A 54 -2.97 -0.92 -4.70
C LEU A 54 -1.69 -1.76 -4.82
N SER A 55 -0.53 -1.12 -4.83
CA SER A 55 0.75 -1.81 -4.64
C SER A 55 1.15 -1.65 -3.16
N PHE A 56 1.26 -2.78 -2.45
CA PHE A 56 1.61 -2.81 -1.05
C PHE A 56 3.01 -3.38 -0.87
N ASP A 57 3.96 -2.52 -0.57
CA ASP A 57 5.31 -2.91 -0.16
C ASP A 57 5.30 -3.32 1.32
N ILE A 58 5.83 -4.51 1.63
CA ILE A 58 5.89 -5.01 3.01
C ILE A 58 6.82 -4.15 3.88
N ASP A 59 7.82 -3.51 3.29
CA ASP A 59 8.84 -2.74 4.00
C ASP A 59 8.36 -1.39 4.54
N CYS A 60 7.14 -0.97 4.17
CA CYS A 60 6.50 0.20 4.76
C CYS A 60 6.10 -0.02 6.23
N VAL A 61 5.99 -1.28 6.67
CA VAL A 61 5.74 -1.65 8.07
C VAL A 61 7.07 -1.71 8.81
N ASP A 62 7.07 -1.27 10.07
CA ASP A 62 8.29 -1.26 10.89
C ASP A 62 8.97 -2.64 10.91
N CYS A 63 10.28 -2.65 10.66
CA CYS A 63 11.08 -3.86 10.52
C CYS A 63 11.07 -4.77 11.76
N GLY A 64 10.66 -4.26 12.93
CA GLY A 64 10.44 -5.06 14.14
C GLY A 64 9.29 -6.06 14.01
N PHE A 65 8.36 -5.85 13.07
CA PHE A 65 7.23 -6.75 12.79
C PHE A 65 7.39 -7.54 11.50
N VAL A 66 8.11 -7.00 10.51
CA VAL A 66 8.27 -7.58 9.18
C VAL A 66 9.76 -7.65 8.77
N PRO A 67 10.59 -8.47 9.46
CA PRO A 67 12.02 -8.54 9.17
C PRO A 67 12.36 -9.13 7.79
N GLY A 68 11.43 -9.86 7.19
CA GLY A 68 11.59 -10.58 5.92
C GLY A 68 11.45 -9.69 4.69
N THR A 69 12.30 -8.68 4.55
CA THR A 69 12.39 -7.81 3.36
C THR A 69 13.85 -7.51 3.01
N GLY A 70 14.11 -7.15 1.75
CA GLY A 70 15.43 -6.72 1.31
C GLY A 70 15.88 -5.37 1.89
N TRP A 71 14.93 -4.51 2.26
CA TRP A 71 15.21 -3.14 2.71
C TRP A 71 14.48 -2.81 4.02
N PRO A 72 14.88 -3.38 5.17
CA PRO A 72 14.18 -3.13 6.43
C PRO A 72 14.29 -1.65 6.86
N GLU A 73 13.16 -1.00 7.12
CA GLU A 73 13.10 0.38 7.61
C GLU A 73 12.53 0.45 9.05
N PRO A 74 13.28 1.01 10.01
CA PRO A 74 12.76 1.30 11.34
C PRO A 74 11.90 2.58 11.33
N GLY A 75 10.84 2.59 12.13
CA GLY A 75 9.91 3.72 12.24
C GLY A 75 8.80 3.71 11.20
N GLY A 76 8.51 2.57 10.57
CA GLY A 76 7.39 2.39 9.64
C GLY A 76 6.03 2.25 10.35
N PHE A 77 5.02 1.82 9.61
CA PHE A 77 3.69 1.57 10.16
C PHE A 77 3.71 0.48 11.25
N LEU A 78 2.83 0.61 12.23
CA LEU A 78 2.43 -0.56 13.03
C LEU A 78 1.54 -1.48 12.18
N PRO A 79 1.57 -2.81 12.37
CA PRO A 79 0.73 -3.75 11.62
C PRO A 79 -0.76 -3.37 11.61
N ARG A 80 -1.29 -2.89 12.74
CA ARG A 80 -2.70 -2.45 12.87
C ARG A 80 -3.04 -1.23 12.01
N GLU A 81 -2.07 -0.35 11.79
CA GLU A 81 -2.24 0.89 11.02
C GLU A 81 -2.23 0.57 9.53
N ALA A 82 -1.27 -0.24 9.09
CA ALA A 82 -1.21 -0.75 7.72
C ALA A 82 -2.50 -1.51 7.34
N LEU A 83 -2.97 -2.44 8.19
CA LEU A 83 -4.21 -3.19 7.95
C LEU A 83 -5.45 -2.27 7.92
N SER A 84 -5.51 -1.25 8.79
CA SER A 84 -6.61 -0.28 8.77
C SER A 84 -6.60 0.55 7.48
N LEU A 85 -5.42 0.99 7.03
CA LEU A 85 -5.25 1.77 5.82
C LEU A 85 -5.65 0.97 4.57
N VAL A 86 -5.11 -0.24 4.38
CA VAL A 86 -5.46 -1.07 3.21
C VAL A 86 -6.93 -1.45 3.19
N GLY A 87 -7.54 -1.69 4.36
CA GLY A 87 -8.97 -1.96 4.47
C GLY A 87 -9.83 -0.80 3.97
N LYS A 88 -9.47 0.44 4.34
CA LYS A 88 -10.14 1.68 3.88
C LYS A 88 -9.96 1.90 2.39
N VAL A 89 -8.73 1.72 1.88
CA VAL A 89 -8.45 1.85 0.44
C VAL A 89 -9.26 0.82 -0.36
N ALA A 90 -9.30 -0.43 0.10
CA ALA A 90 -10.05 -1.50 -0.55
C ALA A 90 -11.58 -1.27 -0.53
N ALA A 91 -12.11 -0.61 0.51
CA ALA A 91 -13.54 -0.35 0.65
C ALA A 91 -14.10 0.55 -0.47
N GLU A 92 -13.29 1.45 -1.04
CA GLU A 92 -13.68 2.28 -2.18
C GLU A 92 -13.77 1.48 -3.49
N GLY A 93 -13.07 0.34 -3.54
CA GLY A 93 -13.01 -0.58 -4.67
C GLY A 93 -11.77 -0.36 -5.52
N ILE A 94 -10.84 -1.31 -5.51
CA ILE A 94 -9.62 -1.27 -6.32
C ILE A 94 -9.74 -2.21 -7.54
N CYS A 95 -8.96 -1.96 -8.59
CA CYS A 95 -8.90 -2.82 -9.78
C CYS A 95 -7.87 -3.94 -9.65
N GLY A 96 -6.94 -3.83 -8.70
CA GLY A 96 -5.93 -4.85 -8.45
C GLY A 96 -5.13 -4.55 -7.18
N LEU A 97 -4.49 -5.60 -6.68
CA LEU A 97 -3.59 -5.59 -5.54
C LEU A 97 -2.34 -6.39 -5.90
N GLU A 98 -1.19 -5.92 -5.47
CA GLU A 98 0.00 -6.75 -5.25
C GLU A 98 0.57 -6.52 -3.85
N VAL A 99 1.22 -7.55 -3.32
CA VAL A 99 2.04 -7.48 -2.11
C VAL A 99 3.45 -7.87 -2.52
N VAL A 100 4.41 -6.98 -2.30
CA VAL A 100 5.79 -7.10 -2.79
C VAL A 100 6.81 -7.11 -1.65
N GLU A 101 8.06 -7.39 -2.01
CA GLU A 101 9.24 -7.37 -1.12
C GLU A 101 9.23 -8.34 0.07
N VAL A 102 8.30 -9.31 0.10
CA VAL A 102 8.42 -10.45 1.01
C VAL A 102 9.63 -11.29 0.60
N SER A 103 10.62 -11.35 1.50
CA SER A 103 11.89 -12.05 1.32
C SER A 103 12.03 -13.18 2.34
N PRO A 104 11.66 -14.44 1.99
CA PRO A 104 11.77 -15.58 2.88
C PRO A 104 13.16 -15.81 3.50
N PRO A 105 14.29 -15.55 2.81
CA PRO A 105 15.61 -15.70 3.43
C PRO A 105 15.86 -14.82 4.66
N TYR A 106 15.16 -13.68 4.78
CA TYR A 106 15.28 -12.77 5.92
C TYR A 106 14.12 -12.92 6.91
N ASP A 107 13.09 -13.69 6.56
CA ASP A 107 11.92 -13.86 7.41
C ASP A 107 12.24 -14.77 8.60
N GLN A 108 11.78 -14.39 9.78
CA GLN A 108 12.00 -15.13 11.01
C GLN A 108 10.67 -15.67 11.50
N SER A 109 10.55 -17.00 11.58
CA SER A 109 9.29 -17.67 11.97
C SER A 109 8.12 -17.33 11.04
N GLU A 110 8.40 -17.02 9.76
CA GLU A 110 7.40 -16.73 8.71
C GLU A 110 6.44 -15.57 9.04
N ILE A 111 6.82 -14.67 9.95
CA ILE A 111 5.93 -13.60 10.42
C ILE A 111 5.67 -12.56 9.33
N THR A 112 6.63 -12.34 8.44
CA THR A 112 6.50 -11.39 7.32
C THR A 112 5.60 -11.98 6.24
N ALA A 113 5.80 -13.25 5.88
CA ALA A 113 4.94 -13.97 4.96
C ALA A 113 3.49 -14.08 5.48
N LEU A 114 3.32 -14.31 6.79
CA LEU A 114 2.00 -14.31 7.42
C LEU A 114 1.34 -12.94 7.36
N PHE A 115 2.09 -11.86 7.61
CA PHE A 115 1.56 -10.51 7.52
C PHE A 115 1.18 -10.13 6.08
N GLY A 116 2.01 -10.46 5.08
CA GLY A 116 1.67 -10.29 3.67
C GLY A 116 0.39 -11.05 3.28
N THR A 117 0.24 -12.30 3.75
CA THR A 117 -1.00 -13.07 3.56
C THR A 117 -2.20 -12.37 4.21
N ARG A 118 -2.01 -11.82 5.41
CA ARG A 118 -3.06 -11.10 6.13
C ARG A 118 -3.52 -9.85 5.38
N VAL A 119 -2.61 -9.10 4.76
CA VAL A 119 -2.95 -7.94 3.90
C VAL A 119 -3.84 -8.37 2.74
N ILE A 120 -3.47 -9.45 2.03
CA ILE A 120 -4.27 -9.98 0.91
C ILE A 120 -5.69 -10.34 1.37
N VAL A 121 -5.81 -11.08 2.47
CA VAL A 121 -7.10 -11.51 3.01
C VAL A 121 -7.95 -10.33 3.46
N ASP A 122 -7.38 -9.34 4.14
CA ASP A 122 -8.12 -8.16 4.62
C ASP A 122 -8.60 -7.29 3.44
N VAL A 123 -7.80 -7.14 2.39
CA VAL A 123 -8.21 -6.44 1.16
C VAL A 123 -9.35 -7.17 0.45
N LEU A 124 -9.22 -8.48 0.23
CA LEU A 124 -10.28 -9.29 -0.39
C LEU A 124 -11.56 -9.27 0.46
N GLY A 125 -11.42 -9.39 1.77
CA GLY A 125 -12.53 -9.30 2.72
C GLY A 125 -13.23 -7.96 2.68
N SER A 126 -12.48 -6.86 2.65
CA SER A 126 -13.02 -5.50 2.52
C SER A 126 -13.77 -5.31 1.21
N LEU A 127 -13.21 -5.77 0.08
CA LEU A 127 -13.86 -5.71 -1.23
C LEU A 127 -15.19 -6.46 -1.25
N VAL A 128 -15.27 -7.64 -0.61
CA VAL A 128 -16.51 -8.41 -0.50
C VAL A 128 -17.51 -7.69 0.41
N ALA A 129 -17.08 -7.25 1.59
CA ALA A 129 -17.94 -6.60 2.58
C ALA A 129 -18.63 -5.33 2.03
N HIS A 130 -17.95 -4.61 1.12
CA HIS A 130 -18.46 -3.39 0.51
C HIS A 130 -19.07 -3.60 -0.90
N GLY A 131 -19.19 -4.85 -1.37
CA GLY A 131 -19.76 -5.16 -2.68
C GLY A 131 -18.95 -4.63 -3.87
N LYS A 132 -17.64 -4.47 -3.70
CA LYS A 132 -16.70 -3.92 -4.69
C LYS A 132 -15.91 -4.99 -5.44
N LEU A 133 -15.89 -6.24 -4.96
CA LEU A 133 -15.17 -7.32 -5.63
C LEU A 133 -15.68 -7.51 -7.06
N GLY A 134 -14.80 -7.33 -8.05
CA GLY A 134 -15.14 -7.46 -9.47
C GLY A 134 -15.79 -6.24 -10.11
N ALA A 135 -15.94 -5.11 -9.41
CA ALA A 135 -16.53 -3.89 -9.95
C ALA A 135 -15.80 -3.35 -11.20
N HIS A 136 -14.49 -3.59 -11.30
CA HIS A 136 -13.63 -3.13 -12.40
C HIS A 136 -13.52 -4.14 -13.56
N LYS A 137 -14.26 -5.26 -13.52
CA LYS A 137 -14.21 -6.29 -14.59
C LYS A 137 -14.41 -5.72 -16.01
N PRO A 138 -15.35 -4.79 -16.26
CA PRO A 138 -15.51 -4.20 -17.60
C PRO A 138 -14.29 -3.42 -18.09
N MET A 139 -13.42 -2.96 -17.18
CA MET A 139 -12.18 -2.27 -17.53
C MET A 139 -11.02 -3.23 -17.77
N ILE A 140 -10.94 -4.30 -16.98
CA ILE A 140 -9.85 -5.28 -17.00
C ILE A 140 -10.02 -6.25 -18.18
N ASP A 141 -11.24 -6.72 -18.42
CA ASP A 141 -11.53 -7.72 -19.47
C ASP A 141 -11.73 -7.08 -20.85
N LYS A 142 -11.14 -5.91 -21.09
CA LYS A 142 -11.21 -5.26 -22.40
C LYS A 142 -10.45 -6.10 -23.43
N PRO A 143 -11.04 -6.37 -24.61
CA PRO A 143 -10.31 -7.06 -25.67
C PRO A 143 -9.08 -6.24 -26.06
N VAL A 144 -7.90 -6.85 -25.91
CA VAL A 144 -6.61 -6.24 -26.29
C VAL A 144 -6.30 -6.66 -27.73
N SER A 145 -6.18 -5.68 -28.63
CA SER A 145 -5.62 -5.93 -29.96
C SER A 145 -4.10 -5.86 -29.88
N PHE A 146 -3.43 -6.98 -30.15
CA PHE A 146 -1.98 -7.05 -30.34
C PHE A 146 -1.59 -6.67 -31.77
#